data_AF-A0A6I2FSZ4-F1
#
_entry.id   AF-A0A6I2FSZ4-F1
#
_cell.length_a   1.000
_cell.length_b   1.000
_cell.length_c   1.000
_cell.angle_alpha   90.00
_cell.angle_beta   90.00
_cell.angle_gamma   90.00
#
_symmetry.space_group_name_H-M   'P 1'
#
loop_
_entity.id
_entity.type
_entity.pdbx_description
1 polymer ?
#
loop_
_entity_poly.entity_id
_entity_poly.type
_entity_poly.pdbx_seq_one_letter_code
_entity_poly.pdbx_strand_id
1 'polypeptide(L)' 'MTNNPPSRRWFKSSRSAQGNECLEVYLDTNRVGVRDSKNPGGPELFFTNEQWDRFLGSDIWDR' A
#
# COMPACT_ATOMS: atom_id res chain seq x y z
N MET A 1 10.25 -1.18 14.91
CA MET A 1 9.58 -1.31 13.61
C MET A 1 10.68 -1.38 12.57
N THR A 2 10.94 -2.55 11.98
CA THR A 2 12.02 -2.71 11.00
C THR A 2 11.65 -1.98 9.71
N ASN A 3 12.46 -1.00 9.31
CA ASN A 3 12.28 -0.16 8.11
C ASN A 3 12.51 -0.92 6.79
N ASN A 4 12.31 -2.24 6.75
CA ASN A 4 12.46 -3.05 5.57
C ASN A 4 11.17 -3.85 5.34
N PRO A 5 10.33 -3.48 4.36
CA PRO A 5 9.13 -4.22 4.07
C PRO A 5 9.50 -5.61 3.51
N PRO A 6 8.82 -6.69 3.94
CA PRO A 6 9.05 -8.01 3.37
C PRO A 6 8.58 -8.00 1.91
N SER A 7 9.53 -7.92 0.97
CA SER A 7 9.25 -8.05 -0.46
C SER A 7 8.47 -9.34 -0.72
N ARG A 8 7.32 -9.24 -1.38
CA ARG A 8 6.37 -10.32 -1.70
C ARG A 8 5.47 -10.84 -0.56
N ARG A 9 5.10 -10.00 0.41
CA ARG A 9 3.99 -10.29 1.34
C ARG A 9 3.16 -9.04 1.62
N TRP A 10 1.90 -9.23 1.98
CA TRP A 10 1.06 -8.16 2.51
C TRP A 10 1.58 -7.75 3.89
N PHE A 11 1.73 -6.44 4.11
CA PHE A 11 2.08 -5.89 5.42
C PHE A 11 1.25 -4.64 5.69
N LYS A 12 0.90 -4.44 6.96
CA LYS A 12 0.18 -3.22 7.38
C LYS A 12 1.08 -2.00 7.24
N SER A 13 0.55 -0.94 6.65
CA SER A 13 1.24 0.35 6.61
C SER A 13 1.45 0.90 8.02
N SER A 14 2.59 1.55 8.26
CA SER A 14 2.85 2.24 9.53
C SER A 14 1.92 3.44 9.75
N ARG A 15 1.35 4.00 8.68
CA ARG A 15 0.33 5.05 8.73
C ARG A 15 -1.03 4.52 9.20
N SER A 16 -1.26 3.21 9.14
CA SER A 16 -2.49 2.53 9.58
C SER A 16 -2.58 2.31 11.10
N ALA A 17 -1.59 2.77 11.88
CA ALA A 17 -1.44 2.40 13.29
C ALA A 17 -2.43 3.08 14.24
N GLN A 18 -2.99 4.25 13.87
CA GLN A 18 -3.82 5.07 14.76
C GLN A 18 -5.31 4.99 14.40
N GLY A 19 -5.86 3.79 14.54
CA GLY A 19 -7.24 3.65 15.01
C GLY A 19 -8.34 3.47 13.98
N ASN A 20 -8.15 3.72 12.67
CA ASN A 20 -9.21 3.40 11.69
C ASN A 20 -8.79 3.20 10.24
N GLU A 21 -7.57 3.58 9.86
CA GLU A 21 -7.09 3.55 8.48
C GLU A 21 -6.46 2.19 8.18
N CYS A 22 -7.27 1.14 8.01
CA CYS A 22 -6.80 -0.24 7.89
C CYS A 22 -6.35 -0.57 6.46
N LEU A 23 -5.12 -0.18 6.12
CA LEU A 23 -4.54 -0.47 4.80
C LEU A 23 -3.33 -1.42 4.89
N GLU A 24 -3.34 -2.43 4.01
CA GLU A 24 -2.19 -3.31 3.74
C GLU A 24 -1.60 -3.01 2.37
N VAL A 25 -0.28 -3.11 2.28
CA VAL A 25 0.50 -2.90 1.05
C VAL A 25 1.23 -4.20 0.70
N TYR A 26 1.31 -4.49 -0.58
CA TYR A 26 2.14 -5.53 -1.17
C TYR A 26 3.18 -4.89 -2.08
N LEU A 27 4.46 -5.18 -1.84
CA LEU A 27 5.56 -4.68 -2.66
C LEU A 27 6.26 -5.84 -3.36
N ASP A 28 6.34 -5.77 -4.67
CA ASP A 28 7.03 -6.70 -5.56
C ASP A 28 7.83 -5.91 -6.60
N THR A 29 8.75 -6.56 -7.30
CA THR A 29 9.71 -5.87 -8.18
C THR A 29 9.03 -5.03 -9.27
N ASN A 30 7.84 -5.44 -9.72
CA ASN A 30 7.16 -4.82 -10.86
C ASN A 30 5.78 -4.23 -10.55
N ARG A 31 5.32 -4.35 -9.30
CA ARG A 31 3.95 -3.95 -8.94
C ARG A 31 3.79 -3.62 -7.47
N VAL A 32 2.83 -2.74 -7.22
CA VAL A 32 2.36 -2.37 -5.89
C VAL A 32 0.90 -2.79 -5.74
N GLY A 33 0.60 -3.50 -4.66
CA GLY A 33 -0.76 -3.88 -4.29
C GLY A 33 -1.25 -3.08 -3.09
N VAL A 34 -2.52 -2.68 -3.11
CA VAL A 34 -3.21 -1.97 -2.01
C VAL A 34 -4.53 -2.66 -1.74
N ARG A 35 -4.82 -2.95 -0.46
CA ARG A 35 -6.12 -3.49 -0.04
C ARG A 35 -6.52 -3.05 1.35
N ASP A 36 -7.80 -3.21 1.64
CA ASP A 36 -8.38 -3.02 2.97
C ASP A 36 -7.98 -4.17 3.89
N SER A 37 -7.27 -3.87 4.98
CA SER A 37 -6.89 -4.89 5.97
C SER A 37 -8.08 -5.46 6.72
N LYS A 38 -9.22 -4.75 6.76
CA LYS A 38 -10.45 -5.23 7.41
C LYS A 38 -11.17 -6.28 6.56
N ASN A 39 -10.91 -6.32 5.25
CA ASN A 39 -11.45 -7.32 4.35
C ASN A 39 -10.38 -7.93 3.43
N PRO A 40 -9.48 -8.80 3.94
CA PRO A 40 -8.38 -9.38 3.16
C PRO A 40 -8.78 -10.25 1.98
N GLY A 41 -10.04 -10.69 1.91
CA GLY A 41 -10.61 -11.43 0.78
C GLY A 41 -11.42 -10.56 -0.19
N GLY A 42 -11.48 -9.24 0.06
CA GLY A 42 -12.15 -8.27 -0.80
C GLY A 42 -11.31 -7.86 -2.01
N PRO A 43 -11.74 -6.82 -2.73
CA PRO A 43 -11.03 -6.32 -3.90
C PRO A 43 -9.61 -5.82 -3.56
N GLU A 44 -8.66 -6.16 -4.43
CA GLU A 44 -7.26 -5.71 -4.35
C GLU A 44 -6.95 -4.81 -5.55
N LEU A 45 -6.33 -3.65 -5.31
CA LEU A 45 -5.87 -2.76 -6.37
C LEU A 45 -4.39 -3.02 -6.65
N PHE A 46 -4.05 -3.26 -7.92
CA PHE A 46 -2.68 -3.44 -8.37
C PHE A 46 -2.27 -2.36 -9.35
N PHE A 47 -1.08 -1.83 -9.16
CA PHE A 47 -0.46 -0.80 -9.99
C PHE A 47 0.89 -1.30 -10.51
N THR A 48 1.27 -0.88 -11.71
CA THR A 48 2.68 -0.92 -12.12
C THR A 48 3.48 0.09 -11.29
N ASN A 49 4.80 -0.08 -11.21
CA ASN A 49 5.66 0.89 -10.52
C ASN A 49 5.49 2.31 -11.09
N GLU A 50 5.39 2.45 -12.42
CA GLU A 50 5.19 3.75 -13.07
C GLU A 50 3.85 4.41 -12.68
N GLN A 51 2.77 3.62 -12.61
CA GLN A 51 1.47 4.15 -12.17
C GLN A 51 1.52 4.59 -10.71
N TRP A 52 2.22 3.82 -9.87
CA TRP A 52 2.40 4.15 -8.47
C TRP A 52 3.23 5.42 -8.27
N ASP A 53 4.33 5.59 -9.01
CA ASP A 53 5.17 6.78 -8.96
C ASP A 53 4.38 8.04 -9.39
N ARG A 54 3.60 7.94 -10.47
CA ARG A 54 2.72 9.03 -10.91
C ARG A 54 1.66 9.37 -9.87
N PHE A 55 1.07 8.37 -9.22
CA PHE A 55 0.09 8.57 -8.16
C PHE A 55 0.69 9.30 -6.96
N LEU A 56 1.90 8.92 -6.53
CA LEU A 56 2.61 9.60 -5.44
C LEU A 56 3.03 11.03 -5.82
N GLY A 57 3.43 11.27 -7.07
CA GLY A 57 3.82 12.59 -7.58
C GLY A 57 2.66 13.47 -8.08
N SER A 58 1.41 13.05 -7.91
CA SER A 58 0.24 13.77 -8.43
C SER A 58 -0.21 14.95 -7.57
N ASP A 59 0.45 15.20 -6.43
CA ASP A 59 0.11 16.22 -5.42
C ASP A 59 -1.35 16.21 -4.93
N ILE A 60 -2.13 15.16 -5.26
CA ILE A 60 -3.52 14.99 -4.84
C ILE A 60 -3.67 14.85 -3.31
N TRP A 61 -2.55 14.63 -2.62
CA TRP A 61 -2.44 14.50 -1.17
C TRP A 61 -2.16 15.82 -0.45
N ASP A 62 -1.80 16.88 -1.18
CA ASP A 62 -1.47 18.19 -0.62
C ASP A 62 -2.76 19.00 -0.41
N ARG A 63 -3.38 18.83 0.77
CA ARG A 63 -4.49 19.65 1.27
C ARG A 63 -4.18 20.21 2.64
#